data_AF-A0A7X9GBM1-F1
#
_entry.id   AF-A0A7X9GBM1-F1
#
_cell.length_a   1.000
_cell.length_b   1.000
_cell.length_c   1.000
_cell.angle_alpha   90.00
_cell.angle_beta   90.00
_cell.angle_gamma   90.00
#
_symmetry.space_group_name_H-M   'P 1'
#
loop_
_entity.id
_entity.type
_entity.pdbx_description
1 polymer ?
#
loop_
_entity_poly.entity_id
_entity_poly.type
_entity_poly.pdbx_seq_one_letter_code
_entity_poly.pdbx_strand_id
1 'polypeptide(L)'
;MKKKSIIAIILLICILLFAACQKTNNTPLLSSMSMKASMEHLNYKEFKDAYAQGEESWISEEQFTEVKSLLTSNSSHKTYELVKFDNGEMILVEFATTPQNGEYKVQGIKIIPDDMKDFFIH
;
A
#
# COMPACT_ATOMS: atom_id res chain seq x y z
N MET A 1 0.83 -29.29 40.59
CA MET A 1 0.18 -28.00 40.31
C MET A 1 -1.33 -28.16 40.47
N LYS A 2 -2.00 -27.33 41.29
CA LYS A 2 -3.43 -27.50 41.61
C LYS A 2 -4.26 -27.34 40.33
N LYS A 3 -5.25 -28.22 40.08
CA LYS A 3 -6.10 -28.22 38.87
C LYS A 3 -6.65 -26.82 38.50
N LYS A 4 -6.87 -25.97 39.50
CA LYS A 4 -7.29 -24.56 39.35
C LYS A 4 -6.26 -23.68 38.60
N SER A 5 -4.96 -23.91 38.78
CA SER A 5 -3.89 -23.19 38.05
C SER A 5 -3.84 -23.57 36.57
N ILE A 6 -4.11 -24.84 36.23
CA ILE A 6 -4.09 -25.30 34.83
C ILE A 6 -5.25 -24.67 34.06
N ILE A 7 -6.44 -24.59 34.68
CA ILE A 7 -7.63 -23.96 34.08
C ILE A 7 -7.38 -22.45 33.84
N ALA A 8 -6.76 -21.75 34.79
CA ALA A 8 -6.44 -20.34 34.64
C ALA A 8 -5.46 -20.06 33.48
N ILE A 9 -4.47 -20.92 33.29
CA ILE A 9 -3.50 -20.81 32.19
C ILE A 9 -4.17 -21.04 30.84
N ILE A 10 -5.04 -22.05 30.73
CA ILE A 10 -5.79 -22.33 29.49
C ILE A 10 -6.71 -21.14 29.14
N LEU A 11 -7.38 -20.56 30.14
CA LEU A 11 -8.25 -19.40 29.93
C LEU A 11 -7.46 -18.17 29.43
N LEU A 12 -6.27 -17.93 29.99
CA LEU A 12 -5.38 -16.85 29.58
C LEU A 12 -4.89 -17.04 28.14
N ILE A 13 -4.51 -18.27 27.76
CA ILE A 13 -4.11 -18.61 26.39
C ILE A 13 -5.27 -18.39 25.42
N CYS A 14 -6.50 -18.80 25.76
CA CYS A 14 -7.68 -18.55 24.93
C CYS A 14 -7.92 -17.05 24.72
N ILE A 15 -7.81 -16.22 25.76
CA ILE A 15 -8.00 -14.76 25.64
C ILE A 15 -6.94 -14.14 24.72
N LEU A 16 -5.68 -14.59 24.80
CA LEU A 16 -4.61 -14.14 23.92
C LEU A 16 -4.81 -14.54 22.46
N LEU A 17 -5.40 -15.72 22.20
CA LEU A 17 -5.72 -16.17 20.85
C LEU A 17 -6.83 -15.33 20.19
N PHE A 18 -7.79 -14.80 20.95
CA PHE A 18 -8.84 -13.92 20.41
C PHE A 18 -8.32 -12.50 20.09
N ALA A 19 -7.27 -12.03 20.74
CA ALA A 19 -6.70 -10.69 20.49
C ALA A 19 -5.86 -10.63 19.20
N ALA A 20 -5.37 -11.77 18.69
CA ALA A 20 -4.47 -11.83 17.54
C ALA A 20 -5.18 -11.65 16.19
N CYS A 21 -6.51 -11.70 16.14
CA CYS A 21 -7.27 -11.60 14.89
C CYS A 21 -7.76 -10.17 14.64
N GLN A 22 -6.83 -9.21 14.55
CA GLN A 22 -7.14 -7.90 13.98
C GLN A 22 -6.93 -7.97 12.47
N LYS A 23 -8.05 -7.92 11.72
CA LYS A 23 -8.01 -7.81 10.26
C LYS A 23 -7.45 -6.42 9.93
N THR A 24 -6.18 -6.33 9.58
CA THR A 24 -5.60 -5.09 9.08
C THR A 24 -6.28 -4.75 7.75
N ASN A 25 -7.00 -3.64 7.72
CA ASN A 25 -7.56 -3.12 6.48
C ASN A 25 -6.41 -2.58 5.64
N ASN A 26 -5.83 -3.39 4.76
CA ASN A 26 -4.77 -2.95 3.85
C ASN A 26 -5.38 -2.01 2.81
N THR A 27 -5.41 -0.71 3.11
CA THR A 27 -5.78 0.34 2.14
C THR A 27 -4.54 0.80 1.37
N PRO A 28 -4.69 1.31 0.13
CA PRO A 28 -3.58 1.89 -0.61
C PRO A 28 -2.81 2.95 0.19
N LEU A 29 -3.52 3.75 0.99
CA LEU A 29 -2.91 4.72 1.90
C LEU A 29 -1.95 4.03 2.89
N LEU A 30 -2.42 3.04 3.64
CA LEU A 30 -1.60 2.36 4.65
C LEU A 30 -0.42 1.63 4.02
N SER A 31 -0.62 1.00 2.86
CA SER A 31 0.46 0.37 2.09
C SER A 31 1.51 1.39 1.65
N SER A 32 1.11 2.55 1.11
CA SER A 32 2.05 3.59 0.67
C SER A 32 2.81 4.25 1.84
N MET A 33 2.17 4.42 3.00
CA MET A 33 2.82 4.92 4.21
C MET A 33 3.84 3.91 4.76
N SER A 34 3.48 2.64 4.82
CA SER A 34 4.39 1.56 5.22
C SER A 34 5.57 1.47 4.27
N MET A 35 5.33 1.51 2.96
CA MET A 35 6.37 1.55 1.94
C MET A 35 7.32 2.73 2.17
N LYS A 36 6.81 3.95 2.34
CA LYS A 36 7.62 5.14 2.63
C LYS A 36 8.52 4.94 3.85
N ALA A 37 7.94 4.50 4.97
CA ALA A 37 8.70 4.27 6.21
C ALA A 37 9.79 3.20 6.01
N SER A 38 9.49 2.13 5.27
CA SER A 38 10.47 1.09 4.95
C SER A 38 11.60 1.62 4.07
N MET A 39 11.33 2.47 3.08
CA MET A 39 12.38 3.07 2.24
C MET A 39 13.38 3.90 3.05
N GLU A 40 12.96 4.55 4.14
CA GLU A 40 13.85 5.34 5.00
C GLU A 40 14.94 4.45 5.64
N HIS A 41 14.62 3.20 5.98
CA HIS A 41 15.49 2.34 6.79
C HIS A 41 16.12 1.17 6.01
N LEU A 42 15.43 0.63 5.00
CA LEU A 42 15.90 -0.53 4.24
C LEU A 42 16.87 -0.13 3.14
N ASN A 43 17.76 -1.06 2.78
CA ASN A 43 18.49 -0.99 1.51
C ASN A 43 17.64 -1.53 0.35
N TYR A 44 18.10 -1.34 -0.89
CA TYR A 44 17.36 -1.74 -2.08
C TYR A 44 16.95 -3.21 -2.08
N LYS A 45 17.88 -4.11 -1.70
CA LYS A 45 17.63 -5.56 -1.70
C LYS A 45 16.53 -5.93 -0.72
N GLU A 46 16.63 -5.47 0.53
CA GLU A 46 15.62 -5.72 1.57
C GLU A 46 14.26 -5.14 1.19
N PHE A 47 14.25 -3.94 0.61
CA PHE A 47 13.04 -3.29 0.16
C PHE A 47 12.38 -4.05 -1.00
N LYS A 48 13.16 -4.50 -1.99
CA LYS A 48 12.69 -5.35 -3.09
C LYS A 48 12.09 -6.65 -2.58
N ASP A 49 12.79 -7.36 -1.70
CA ASP A 49 12.34 -8.63 -1.14
C ASP A 49 11.00 -8.49 -0.38
N ALA A 50 10.76 -7.32 0.24
CA ALA A 50 9.54 -7.07 1.02
C ALA A 50 8.33 -6.61 0.20
N TYR A 51 8.53 -5.95 -0.95
CA TYR A 51 7.46 -5.23 -1.65
C TYR A 51 7.28 -5.57 -3.14
N ALA A 52 8.28 -6.17 -3.80
CA ALA A 52 8.16 -6.50 -5.22
C ALA A 52 7.13 -7.61 -5.45
N GLN A 53 6.21 -7.39 -6.40
CA GLN A 53 5.33 -8.43 -6.94
C GLN A 53 5.72 -8.71 -8.38
N GLY A 54 6.52 -9.76 -8.58
CA GLY A 54 7.08 -10.10 -9.90
C GLY A 54 8.26 -9.20 -10.29
N GLU A 55 8.88 -9.50 -11.44
CA GLU A 55 10.08 -8.81 -11.91
C GLU A 55 9.80 -7.65 -12.90
N GLU A 56 8.67 -7.66 -13.59
CA GLU A 56 8.47 -6.85 -14.82
C GLU A 56 8.16 -5.36 -14.60
N SER A 57 7.90 -4.92 -13.36
CA SER A 57 7.50 -3.52 -13.09
C SER A 57 8.14 -2.92 -11.84
N TRP A 58 9.25 -3.50 -11.37
CA TRP A 58 9.94 -3.03 -10.18
C TRP A 58 10.92 -1.88 -10.48
N ILE A 59 11.05 -0.95 -9.54
CA ILE A 59 12.03 0.14 -9.65
C ILE A 59 13.47 -0.40 -9.62
N SER A 60 14.36 0.19 -10.42
CA SER A 60 15.81 -0.06 -10.37
C SER A 60 16.42 0.42 -9.04
N GLU A 61 17.65 0.00 -8.74
CA GLU A 61 18.39 0.48 -7.56
C GLU A 61 18.68 1.99 -7.62
N GLU A 62 18.91 2.50 -8.83
CA GLU A 62 19.11 3.92 -9.12
C GLU A 62 17.83 4.71 -8.82
N GLN A 63 16.68 4.26 -9.34
CA GLN A 63 15.38 4.85 -9.04
C GLN A 63 15.02 4.76 -7.56
N PHE A 64 15.37 3.65 -6.89
CA PHE A 64 15.17 3.53 -5.45
C PHE A 64 15.97 4.59 -4.68
N THR A 65 17.24 4.78 -5.04
CA THR A 65 18.10 5.82 -4.44
C THR A 65 17.54 7.22 -4.70
N GLU A 66 17.10 7.49 -5.93
CA GLU A 66 16.49 8.76 -6.30
C GLU A 66 15.23 9.04 -5.47
N VAL A 67 14.28 8.09 -5.43
CA VAL A 67 13.05 8.24 -4.65
C VAL A 67 13.35 8.39 -3.16
N LYS A 68 14.31 7.62 -2.63
CA LYS A 68 14.75 7.71 -1.23
C LYS A 68 15.30 9.11 -0.90
N SER A 69 15.98 9.76 -1.84
CA SER A 69 16.50 11.12 -1.66
C SER A 69 15.41 12.20 -1.62
N LEU A 70 14.22 11.92 -2.18
CA LEU A 70 13.05 12.80 -2.18
C LEU A 70 12.21 12.67 -0.90
N LEU A 71 12.50 11.70 -0.03
CA LEU A 71 11.72 11.47 1.18
C LEU A 71 11.85 12.65 2.13
N THR A 72 10.71 13.24 2.47
CA THR A 72 10.60 14.25 3.51
C THR A 72 9.68 13.77 4.63
N SER A 73 9.67 14.50 5.74
CA SER A 73 8.80 14.20 6.88
C SER A 73 7.32 14.28 6.53
N ASN A 74 6.95 15.05 5.49
CA ASN A 74 5.55 15.29 5.13
C ASN A 74 5.24 14.82 3.70
N SER A 75 4.14 14.08 3.53
CA SER A 75 3.68 13.62 2.22
C SER A 75 2.17 13.69 2.13
N SER A 76 1.67 14.16 0.98
CA SER A 76 0.25 14.05 0.63
C SER A 76 0.03 12.77 -0.18
N HIS A 77 -1.03 12.04 0.14
CA HIS A 77 -1.36 10.78 -0.53
C HIS A 77 -2.64 10.95 -1.33
N LYS A 78 -2.65 10.40 -2.55
CA LYS A 78 -3.81 10.33 -3.42
C LYS A 78 -3.92 8.94 -4.01
N THR A 79 -5.14 8.46 -4.18
CA THR A 79 -5.41 7.16 -4.79
C THR A 79 -5.92 7.40 -6.19
N TYR A 80 -5.28 6.78 -7.18
CA TYR A 80 -5.68 6.84 -8.58
C TYR A 80 -5.89 5.44 -9.13
N GLU A 81 -6.95 5.28 -9.93
CA GLU A 81 -7.11 4.15 -10.83
C GLU A 81 -6.86 4.64 -12.26
N LEU A 82 -6.01 3.93 -13.00
CA LEU A 82 -5.84 4.14 -14.43
C LEU A 82 -6.91 3.34 -15.18
N VAL A 83 -7.73 4.02 -15.98
CA VAL A 83 -8.69 3.36 -16.87
C VAL A 83 -8.23 3.58 -18.30
N LYS A 84 -7.93 2.47 -18.99
CA LYS A 84 -7.58 2.45 -20.41
C LYS A 84 -8.77 1.94 -21.21
N PHE A 85 -9.19 2.70 -22.21
CA PHE A 85 -10.26 2.35 -23.11
C PHE A 85 -9.73 1.68 -24.37
N ASP A 86 -10.56 0.87 -25.02
CA ASP A 86 -10.19 0.14 -26.25
C ASP A 86 -9.84 1.05 -27.42
N ASN A 87 -10.30 2.31 -27.40
CA ASN A 87 -9.97 3.33 -28.40
C ASN A 87 -8.61 4.03 -28.15
N GLY A 88 -7.86 3.60 -27.12
CA GLY A 88 -6.56 4.17 -26.76
C GLY A 88 -6.64 5.41 -25.85
N GLU A 89 -7.84 5.88 -25.50
CA GLU A 89 -7.98 6.92 -24.48
C GLU A 89 -7.68 6.40 -23.08
N MET A 90 -7.12 7.26 -22.24
CA MET A 90 -6.78 6.92 -20.86
C MET A 90 -7.22 8.03 -19.90
N ILE A 91 -7.75 7.63 -18.74
CA ILE A 91 -8.13 8.56 -17.66
C ILE A 91 -7.55 8.08 -16.33
N LEU A 92 -7.30 9.04 -15.44
CA LEU A 92 -7.04 8.80 -14.02
C LEU A 92 -8.28 9.15 -13.20
N VAL A 93 -8.82 8.17 -12.50
CA VAL A 93 -9.93 8.36 -11.55
C VAL A 93 -9.34 8.55 -10.15
N GLU A 94 -9.51 9.74 -9.57
CA GLU A 94 -9.09 10.05 -8.20
C GLU A 94 -10.13 9.56 -7.20
N PHE A 95 -9.71 8.77 -6.21
CA PHE A 95 -10.56 8.32 -5.11
C PHE A 95 -10.16 8.99 -3.81
N ALA A 96 -11.15 9.17 -2.92
CA ALA A 96 -10.90 9.50 -1.53
C ALA A 96 -9.99 8.44 -0.90
N THR A 97 -8.99 8.85 -0.11
CA THR A 97 -8.04 7.91 0.51
C THR A 97 -8.67 7.02 1.58
N THR A 98 -9.78 7.48 2.17
CA THR A 98 -10.51 6.78 3.22
C THR A 98 -11.92 6.43 2.73
N PRO A 99 -12.34 5.16 2.83
CA PRO A 99 -13.68 4.78 2.44
C PRO A 99 -14.72 5.38 3.39
N GLN A 100 -15.84 5.82 2.83
CA GLN A 100 -17.03 6.23 3.59
C GLN A 100 -18.06 5.11 3.51
N ASN A 101 -18.45 4.55 4.66
CA ASN A 101 -19.37 3.39 4.74
C ASN A 101 -18.91 2.17 3.93
N GLY A 102 -17.60 1.92 3.85
CA GLY A 102 -17.02 0.81 3.09
C GLY A 102 -16.85 1.07 1.60
N GLU A 103 -17.23 2.25 1.10
CA GLU A 103 -17.11 2.62 -0.30
C GLU A 103 -16.09 3.74 -0.52
N TYR A 104 -15.28 3.61 -1.56
CA TYR A 104 -14.41 4.69 -2.04
C TYR A 104 -15.21 5.62 -2.94
N LYS A 105 -15.22 6.92 -2.62
CA LYS A 105 -15.91 7.94 -3.43
C LYS A 105 -14.94 8.57 -4.42
N VAL A 106 -15.41 8.79 -5.65
CA VAL A 106 -14.66 9.50 -6.70
C VAL A 106 -14.60 10.98 -6.35
N GLN A 107 -13.39 11.54 -6.38
CA GLN A 107 -13.13 12.96 -6.13
C GLN A 107 -12.83 13.74 -7.41
N GLY A 108 -12.40 13.06 -8.47
CA GLY A 108 -12.12 13.70 -9.74
C GLY A 108 -11.76 12.72 -10.84
N ILE A 109 -11.81 13.21 -12.08
CA ILE A 109 -11.41 12.48 -13.28
C ILE A 109 -10.46 13.38 -14.06
N LYS A 110 -9.31 12.86 -14.46
CA LYS A 110 -8.35 13.53 -15.34
C LYS A 110 -8.21 12.75 -16.62
N ILE A 111 -8.36 13.42 -17.76
CA ILE A 111 -8.02 12.83 -19.07
C ILE A 111 -6.50 12.91 -19.21
N ILE A 112 -5.86 11.79 -19.57
CA ILE A 112 -4.42 11.76 -19.81
C ILE A 112 -4.16 12.35 -21.20
N PRO A 113 -3.38 13.45 -21.30
CA PRO A 113 -2.98 14.03 -22.58
C PRO A 113 -2.22 13.02 -23.46
N ASP A 114 -2.34 13.14 -24.77
CA ASP A 114 -1.73 12.20 -25.73
C ASP A 114 -0.21 12.06 -25.54
N ASP A 115 0.49 13.15 -25.26
CA ASP A 115 1.93 13.20 -25.02
C ASP A 115 2.36 12.55 -23.69
N MET A 116 1.41 12.26 -22.80
CA MET A 116 1.66 11.56 -21.53
C MET A 116 1.22 10.10 -21.55
N LYS A 117 0.57 9.63 -22.62
CA LYS A 117 0.04 8.27 -22.67
C LYS A 117 1.14 7.22 -22.58
N ASP A 118 2.29 7.47 -23.19
CA ASP A 118 3.41 6.53 -23.24
C ASP A 118 3.99 6.17 -21.86
N PHE A 119 3.83 7.03 -20.84
CA PHE A 119 4.28 6.73 -19.47
C PHE A 119 3.52 5.57 -18.80
N PHE A 120 2.36 5.17 -19.33
CA PHE A 120 1.46 4.19 -18.72
C PHE A 120 1.31 2.89 -19.52
N ILE A 121 2.03 2.71 -20.63
CA ILE A 121 1.84 1.58 -21.57
C ILE A 121 2.81 0.41 -21.27
N HIS A 122 3.46 0.38 -20.11
CA HIS A 122 4.45 -0.66 -19.74
C HIS A 122 3.85 -1.64 -18.73
#